data_AF-A0A101XQF7-F1
#
_entry.id   AF-A0A101XQF7-F1
#
_cell.length_a   1.000
_cell.length_b   1.000
_cell.length_c   1.000
_cell.angle_alpha   90.00
_cell.angle_beta   90.00
_cell.angle_gamma   90.00
#
_symmetry.space_group_name_H-M   'P 1'
#
loop_
_entity.id
_entity.type
_entity.pdbx_description
1 polymer ?
#
loop_
_entity_poly.entity_id
_entity_poly.type
_entity_poly.pdbx_seq_one_letter_code
_entity_poly.pdbx_strand_id
1 'polypeptide(L)'
;MKALVTGANKGIGFEIARNLGKRGYDILIGARDKVRGQAAVEELAAEGLSTTYIKIDLNDFDSLHTAAKRIDSLDILVHELCSCPQ
;
A
#
# COMPACT_ATOMS: atom_id res chain seq x y z
N MET A 1 1.57 11.88 8.60
CA MET A 1 0.44 10.97 8.85
C MET A 1 0.52 9.84 7.84
N LYS A 2 0.40 8.59 8.28
CA LYS A 2 0.62 7.41 7.44
C LYS A 2 -0.70 6.74 7.09
N ALA A 3 -0.86 6.42 5.81
CA ALA A 3 -1.99 5.65 5.32
C ALA A 3 -1.50 4.36 4.64
N LEU A 4 -1.97 3.22 5.13
CA LEU A 4 -1.74 1.92 4.52
C LEU A 4 -2.94 1.56 3.66
N VAL A 5 -2.68 1.32 2.38
CA VAL A 5 -3.69 0.87 1.44
C VAL A 5 -3.28 -0.52 0.96
N THR A 6 -4.05 -1.55 1.32
CA THR A 6 -3.83 -2.91 0.79
C THR A 6 -4.40 -3.00 -0.63
N GLY A 7 -3.80 -3.83 -1.49
CA GLY A 7 -4.21 -3.95 -2.89
C GLY A 7 -3.94 -2.68 -3.72
N ALA A 8 -3.13 -1.75 -3.21
CA ALA A 8 -2.86 -0.45 -3.81
C ALA A 8 -1.98 -0.48 -5.06
N ASN A 9 -1.68 -1.67 -5.59
CA ASN A 9 -0.87 -1.83 -6.80
C ASN A 9 -1.69 -1.72 -8.10
N LYS A 10 -3.01 -1.50 -8.02
CA LYS A 10 -3.92 -1.32 -9.17
C LYS A 10 -5.30 -0.82 -8.72
N GLY A 11 -6.13 -0.43 -9.69
CA GLY A 11 -7.57 -0.24 -9.51
C GLY A 11 -7.92 0.82 -8.47
N ILE A 12 -8.96 0.55 -7.69
CA ILE A 12 -9.50 1.49 -6.69
C ILE A 12 -8.47 1.77 -5.58
N GLY A 13 -7.78 0.74 -5.08
CA GLY A 13 -6.73 0.91 -4.08
C GLY A 13 -5.61 1.86 -4.53
N PHE A 14 -5.20 1.79 -5.79
CA PHE A 14 -4.19 2.71 -6.34
C PHE A 14 -4.69 4.17 -6.37
N GLU A 15 -5.91 4.41 -6.83
CA GLU A 15 -6.46 5.77 -6.88
C GLU A 15 -6.75 6.32 -5.48
N ILE A 16 -7.14 5.48 -4.52
CA ILE A 16 -7.25 5.89 -3.11
C ILE A 16 -5.89 6.30 -2.56
N ALA A 17 -4.85 5.48 -2.77
CA ALA A 17 -3.47 5.79 -2.39
C ALA A 17 -3.03 7.15 -2.97
N ARG A 18 -3.29 7.37 -4.26
CA ARG A 18 -2.99 8.63 -4.94
C ARG A 18 -3.70 9.84 -4.32
N ASN A 19 -5.01 9.74 -4.08
CA ASN A 19 -5.79 10.83 -3.51
C ASN A 19 -5.40 11.14 -2.07
N LEU A 20 -5.05 10.13 -1.27
CA LEU A 20 -4.51 10.34 0.07
C LEU A 20 -3.12 11.00 0.01
N GLY A 21 -2.26 10.58 -0.91
CA GLY A 21 -0.93 11.18 -1.09
C GLY A 21 -1.03 12.66 -1.45
N LYS A 22 -1.95 13.03 -2.35
CA LYS A 22 -2.23 14.43 -2.72
C LYS A 22 -2.75 15.28 -1.56
N ARG A 23 -3.25 14.66 -0.49
CA ARG A 23 -3.67 15.31 0.76
C ARG A 23 -2.55 15.39 1.81
N GLY A 24 -1.33 14.97 1.47
CA GLY A 24 -0.15 15.08 2.33
C GLY A 24 0.10 13.87 3.24
N TYR A 25 -0.50 12.72 2.95
CA TYR A 25 -0.22 11.48 3.68
C TYR A 25 1.02 10.77 3.10
N ASP A 26 1.80 10.15 3.98
CA ASP A 26 2.82 9.17 3.60
C ASP A 26 2.13 7.84 3.32
N ILE A 27 2.21 7.37 2.07
CA ILE A 27 1.43 6.22 1.62
C ILE A 27 2.25 4.94 1.68
N LEU A 28 1.73 3.97 2.42
CA LEU A 28 2.24 2.61 2.42
C LEU A 28 1.44 1.81 1.39
N ILE A 29 2.11 1.42 0.30
CA ILE A 29 1.56 0.60 -0.77
C ILE A 29 1.65 -0.86 -0.35
N GLY A 30 0.53 -1.39 0.15
CA GLY A 30 0.40 -2.78 0.57
C GLY A 30 0.06 -3.68 -0.62
N ALA A 31 0.97 -4.58 -1.00
CA ALA A 31 0.69 -5.58 -2.03
C ALA A 31 1.42 -6.91 -1.74
N ARG A 32 0.88 -8.02 -2.27
CA ARG A 32 1.53 -9.34 -2.20
C ARG A 32 2.70 -9.46 -3.17
N ASP A 33 2.54 -8.88 -4.36
CA ASP A 33 3.49 -8.94 -5.45
C ASP A 33 4.45 -7.74 -5.37
N LYS A 34 5.73 -8.03 -5.15
CA LYS A 34 6.76 -7.00 -5.01
C LYS A 34 6.94 -6.18 -6.28
N VAL A 35 6.88 -6.79 -7.46
CA VAL A 35 7.12 -6.11 -8.73
C VAL A 35 5.99 -5.12 -9.00
N ARG A 36 4.74 -5.57 -8.89
CA ARG A 36 3.57 -4.71 -9.05
C ARG A 36 3.50 -3.62 -7.97
N GLY A 37 3.84 -3.96 -6.73
CA GLY A 37 3.89 -2.99 -5.64
C GLY A 37 4.94 -1.90 -5.85
N GLN A 38 6.13 -2.28 -6.34
CA GLN A 38 7.21 -1.32 -6.62
C GLN A 38 6.88 -0.43 -7.82
N ALA A 39 6.27 -0.98 -8.88
CA ALA A 39 5.80 -0.20 -10.01
C ALA A 39 4.79 0.88 -9.58
N ALA A 40 3.85 0.54 -8.70
CA ALA A 40 2.89 1.50 -8.15
C ALA A 40 3.56 2.60 -7.29
N VAL A 41 4.59 2.24 -6.52
CA VAL A 41 5.41 3.23 -5.78
C VAL A 41 6.11 4.19 -6.75
N GLU A 42 6.74 3.66 -7.80
CA GLU A 42 7.44 4.48 -8.80
C GLU A 42 6.48 5.44 -9.52
N GLU A 43 5.29 4.96 -9.90
CA GLU A 43 4.27 5.77 -10.56
C GLU A 43 3.79 6.93 -9.66
N LEU A 44 3.47 6.64 -8.39
CA LEU A 44 3.01 7.67 -7.44
C LEU A 44 4.15 8.60 -7.01
N ALA A 45 5.39 8.10 -6.91
CA ALA A 45 6.56 8.91 -6.63
C ALA A 45 6.87 9.88 -7.79
N ALA A 46 6.62 9.49 -9.04
CA ALA A 46 6.73 10.39 -10.19
C ALA A 46 5.70 11.53 -10.16
N GLU A 47 4.57 11.34 -9.46
CA GLU A 47 3.61 12.42 -9.14
C GLU A 47 4.04 13.29 -7.94
N GLY A 48 5.22 13.06 -7.37
CA GLY A 48 5.74 13.80 -6.21
C GLY A 48 5.18 13.33 -4.87
N LEU A 49 4.57 12.14 -4.81
CA LEU A 49 3.96 11.60 -3.60
C LEU A 49 4.97 10.78 -2.77
N SER A 50 4.92 10.95 -1.45
CA SER A 50 5.68 10.12 -0.50
C SER A 50 5.06 8.73 -0.41
N THR A 51 5.69 7.74 -1.03
CA THR A 51 5.17 6.36 -1.05
C THR A 51 6.24 5.33 -0.70
N THR A 52 5.82 4.22 -0.08
CA THR A 52 6.72 3.12 0.30
C THR A 52 6.03 1.78 0.13
N TYR A 53 6.71 0.81 -0.49
CA TYR A 53 6.19 -0.54 -0.63
C TYR A 53 6.30 -1.33 0.68
N ILE A 54 5.20 -1.95 1.08
CA ILE A 54 5.12 -2.93 2.16
C ILE A 54 4.52 -4.22 1.61
N LYS A 55 5.25 -5.33 1.77
CA LYS A 55 4.71 -6.65 1.45
C LYS A 55 3.57 -6.96 2.44
N ILE A 56 2.37 -7.14 1.92
CA ILE A 56 1.22 -7.62 2.69
C ILE A 56 0.60 -8.77 1.91
N ASP A 57 0.65 -9.96 2.52
CA ASP A 57 -0.16 -11.09 2.14
C ASP A 57 -1.04 -11.47 3.33
N LEU A 58 -2.36 -11.36 3.16
CA LEU A 58 -3.30 -11.64 4.24
C LEU A 58 -3.45 -13.12 4.57
N ASN A 59 -2.97 -14.00 3.68
CA ASN A 59 -2.98 -15.44 3.93
C ASN A 59 -1.69 -15.91 4.64
N ASP A 60 -0.74 -15.01 4.87
CA ASP A 60 0.56 -15.30 5.48
C ASP A 60 0.74 -14.44 6.74
N PHE A 61 0.55 -15.07 7.90
CA PHE A 61 0.68 -14.41 9.20
C PHE A 61 2.10 -13.87 9.46
N ASP A 62 3.15 -14.51 8.92
CA ASP A 62 4.52 -14.02 9.07
C ASP A 62 4.74 -12.75 8.24
N SER A 63 4.12 -12.67 7.05
CA SER A 63 4.08 -11.43 6.26
C SER A 63 3.41 -10.31 7.03
N LEU A 64 2.28 -10.57 7.68
CA LEU A 64 1.56 -9.56 8.47
C LEU A 64 2.38 -9.10 9.67
N HIS A 65 3.00 -10.04 10.39
CA HIS A 65 3.82 -9.72 11.55
C HIS A 65 5.07 -8.91 11.17
N THR A 66 5.67 -9.24 10.03
CA THR A 66 6.80 -8.48 9.47
C THR A 66 6.38 -7.09 9.02
N ALA A 67 5.23 -6.96 8.36
CA ALA A 67 4.68 -5.67 7.96
C ALA A 67 4.38 -4.78 9.18
N ALA A 68 3.72 -5.32 10.21
CA ALA A 68 3.41 -4.60 11.44
C ALA A 68 4.67 -4.07 12.13
N LYS A 69 5.77 -4.85 12.17
CA LYS A 69 7.05 -4.40 12.72
C LYS A 69 7.70 -3.25 11.95
N ARG A 70 7.37 -3.08 10.67
CA ARG A 70 7.90 -2.00 9.82
C ARG A 70 7.08 -0.72 9.91
N ILE A 71 5.88 -0.78 10.49
CA ILE A 71 4.95 0.34 10.61
C ILE A 71 4.95 0.78 12.08
N ASP A 72 5.68 1.84 12.37
CA ASP A 72 5.78 2.50 13.67
C ASP A 72 4.48 3.19 14.11
N SER A 73 3.74 3.77 13.17
CA SER A 73 2.43 4.37 13.39
C SER A 73 1.57 4.30 12.12
N LEU A 74 0.25 4.24 12.32
CA LEU A 74 -0.73 4.20 11.23
C LEU A 74 -1.97 5.00 11.60
N ASP A 75 -2.33 5.97 10.76
CA ASP A 75 -3.51 6.83 10.96
C ASP A 75 -4.71 6.30 10.19
N ILE A 76 -4.48 5.76 8.99
CA ILE A 76 -5.53 5.24 8.11
C ILE A 76 -5.14 3.85 7.60
N LEU A 77 -6.06 2.90 7.73
CA LEU A 77 -5.99 1.61 7.05
C LEU A 77 -7.14 1.52 6.05
N VAL A 78 -6.80 1.35 4.77
CA VAL A 78 -7.76 1.02 3.70
C VAL A 78 -7.55 -0.42 3.31
N HIS A 79 -8.59 -1.22 3.50
CA HIS A 79 -8.59 -2.64 3.16
C HIS A 79 -9.31 -2.88 1.83
N GLU A 80 -8.56 -2.88 0.73
CA GLU A 80 -9.06 -3.16 -0.62
C GLU A 80 -8.45 -4.48 -1.10
N LEU A 81 -9.23 -5.56 -1.00
CA LEU A 81 -8.90 -6.85 -1.61
C LEU A 81 -10.17 -7.45 -2.18
N CYS A 82 -10.16 -7.66 -3.50
CA CYS A 82 -11.09 -8.58 -4.12
C CYS A 82 -10.44 -9.97 -4.09
N SER A 83 -11.09 -10.94 -3.43
CA SER A 83 -10.63 -12.35 -3.35
C SER A 83 -10.86 -13.13 -4.66
N CYS A 84 -11.01 -12.45 -5.79
CA CYS A 84 -11.13 -13.12 -7.08
C CYS A 84 -9.73 -13.59 -7.53
N PRO A 85 -9.53 -14.90 -7.81
CA PRO A 85 -8.23 -15.42 -8.21
C PRO A 85 -7.77 -14.69 -9.48
N GLN A 86 -6.62 -14.04 -9.37
CA GLN A 86 -5.89 -13.45 -10.50
C GLN A 86 -4.70 -14.31 -10.86
#